data_AF-A0A4Q5X3Z4-F1
#
_entry.id   AF-A0A4Q5X3Z4-F1
#
_cell.length_a   1.000
_cell.length_b   1.000
_cell.length_c   1.000
_cell.angle_alpha   90.00
_cell.angle_beta   90.00
_cell.angle_gamma   90.00
#
_symmetry.space_group_name_H-M   'P 1'
#
loop_
_entity.id
_entity.type
_entity.pdbx_description
1 polymer ?
#
loop_
_entity_poly.entity_id
_entity_poly.type
_entity_poly.pdbx_seq_one_letter_code
_entity_poly.pdbx_strand_id
1 'polypeptide(L)'
;MRNPLNLRNRPLDTTYVATYVVNPFANENPFRRRVRRESAELPTFADARARLLPVPHWPGHEPAIECYWRCWEIAFQNFRRATDENGFVSDFSSTMFNDCLYMWDSVFITLFGRYGDRAFKFQHTLDNFYCKQHPDGGICRQFREGNGTECYSRFDPAGSGPNVLGLSEYEYFLQFGDRERVSAVFPALVAYGLWNRKYRTWPNGSYWGTGLSSGMDNQPRIPARSHTQLDHAHRTWVDATVQTVLANRIVLAFADVLGRRDEVQDFEEENAQLVPWINEQLWDDSTAFFHDLRRDQTRLTDVKTIGAYWALLADVVPAERLARFVSHLDLESEFKRMHQIPSLSADTPGYDGDGGLWLGGVWAPTNYMVLRGLSERGFEDLAQQIAENHYFNVIESFEKTQAVWEHHAPDKPSEGRGRNNFVGWTGLTPIAVLFEYLFGLRYDSRKRRLVWKIHRTDELGVSRYPFGADGSVDLRVEARADKSTKPTVTISSNQPLEVEVVWAGGSEVLRVGPVL
;
A
#
# COMPACT_ATOMS: atom_id res chain seq x y z
N MET A 1 38.33 -1.61 -33.28
CA MET A 1 37.42 -1.31 -32.15
C MET A 1 38.25 -0.99 -30.93
N ARG A 2 38.10 0.19 -30.32
CA ARG A 2 38.70 0.49 -29.01
C ARG A 2 38.05 -0.42 -27.97
N ASN A 3 38.82 -0.95 -27.01
CA ASN A 3 38.31 -1.79 -25.92
C ASN A 3 37.18 -1.03 -25.20
N PRO A 4 35.91 -1.49 -25.28
CA PRO A 4 34.75 -0.75 -24.76
C PRO A 4 34.74 -0.63 -23.23
N LEU A 5 35.56 -1.42 -22.54
CA LEU A 5 35.62 -1.45 -21.07
C LEU A 5 36.82 -0.70 -20.48
N ASN A 6 37.69 -0.13 -21.31
CA ASN A 6 38.90 0.59 -20.87
C ASN A 6 39.75 -0.22 -19.86
N LEU A 7 39.67 -1.56 -19.91
CA LEU A 7 40.44 -2.45 -19.06
C LEU A 7 41.92 -2.33 -19.47
N ARG A 8 42.65 -1.44 -18.78
CA ARG A 8 44.10 -1.39 -18.88
C ARG A 8 44.66 -2.67 -18.25
N ASN A 9 45.79 -3.16 -18.76
CA ASN A 9 46.51 -4.34 -18.26
C ASN A 9 47.10 -4.18 -16.84
N ARG A 10 46.53 -3.30 -16.02
CA ARG A 10 46.89 -3.04 -14.61
C ARG A 10 45.63 -3.25 -13.77
N PRO A 11 45.42 -4.46 -13.23
CA PRO A 11 44.19 -4.81 -12.50
C PRO A 11 43.87 -3.85 -11.35
N LEU A 12 44.90 -3.32 -10.70
CA LEU A 12 44.80 -2.39 -9.56
C LEU A 12 44.42 -0.94 -9.94
N ASP A 13 44.50 -0.57 -11.23
CA ASP A 13 44.10 0.76 -11.72
C ASP A 13 42.66 0.78 -12.27
N THR A 14 41.93 -0.35 -12.18
CA THR A 14 40.57 -0.46 -12.71
C THR A 14 39.60 0.24 -11.76
N THR A 15 39.08 1.39 -12.17
CA THR A 15 37.99 2.09 -11.47
C THR A 15 36.68 1.34 -11.61
N TYR A 16 35.70 1.67 -10.76
CA TYR A 16 34.31 1.18 -10.89
C TYR A 16 33.80 1.32 -12.33
N VAL A 17 33.31 0.22 -12.91
CA VAL A 17 32.71 0.21 -14.25
C VAL A 17 31.22 0.49 -14.12
N ALA A 18 30.83 1.73 -14.40
CA ALA A 18 29.43 2.14 -14.43
C ALA A 18 28.69 1.43 -15.57
N THR A 19 27.79 0.51 -15.24
CA THR A 19 27.01 -0.30 -16.20
C THR A 19 25.55 0.17 -16.29
N TYR A 20 25.32 1.48 -16.20
CA TYR A 20 23.99 2.08 -16.30
C TYR A 20 23.58 2.27 -17.76
N VAL A 21 22.35 1.85 -18.09
CA VAL A 21 21.69 2.26 -19.33
C VAL A 21 20.80 3.45 -18.98
N VAL A 22 21.29 4.65 -19.24
CA VAL A 22 20.66 5.89 -18.80
C VAL A 22 19.21 5.99 -19.29
N ASN A 23 18.29 6.28 -18.37
CA ASN A 23 16.87 6.50 -18.63
C ASN A 23 16.55 8.00 -18.59
N PRO A 24 15.92 8.59 -19.63
CA PRO A 24 15.57 10.01 -19.66
C PRO A 24 14.70 10.46 -18.48
N PHE A 25 13.68 9.68 -18.11
CA PHE A 25 12.82 9.98 -16.97
C PHE A 25 13.58 9.95 -15.63
N ALA A 26 14.54 9.02 -15.48
CA ALA A 26 15.41 9.05 -14.31
C ALA A 26 16.25 10.33 -14.23
N ASN A 27 16.58 10.98 -15.36
CA ASN A 27 17.27 12.27 -15.38
C ASN A 27 16.33 13.46 -15.13
N GLU A 28 15.04 13.32 -15.41
CA GLU A 28 14.00 14.29 -15.08
C GLU A 28 13.58 14.25 -13.62
N ASN A 29 13.80 13.11 -12.94
CA ASN A 29 13.49 12.93 -11.53
C ASN A 29 14.12 14.06 -10.67
N PRO A 30 13.31 14.97 -10.09
CA PRO A 30 13.81 16.13 -9.37
C PRO A 30 14.43 15.76 -8.02
N PHE A 31 14.07 14.61 -7.44
CA PHE A 31 14.55 14.16 -6.13
C PHE A 31 16.04 13.82 -6.15
N ARG A 32 16.57 13.32 -7.27
CA ARG A 32 18.01 13.00 -7.42
C ARG A 32 18.92 14.23 -7.33
N ARG A 33 18.37 15.43 -7.53
CA ARG A 33 19.08 16.72 -7.44
C ARG A 33 18.58 17.57 -6.29
N ARG A 34 17.62 17.07 -5.52
CA ARG A 34 17.01 17.80 -4.42
C ARG A 34 18.02 17.91 -3.29
N VAL A 35 18.22 19.13 -2.80
CA VAL A 35 18.97 19.36 -1.57
C VAL A 35 18.08 19.00 -0.39
N ARG A 36 18.67 18.44 0.67
CA ARG A 36 17.99 18.17 1.94
C ARG A 36 17.19 19.41 2.37
N ARG A 37 15.92 19.23 2.70
CA ARG A 37 15.12 20.27 3.35
C ARG A 37 15.53 20.35 4.81
N GLU A 38 16.15 21.45 5.23
CA GLU A 38 16.23 21.78 6.65
C GLU A 38 14.82 21.98 7.17
N SER A 39 14.42 21.14 8.12
CA SER A 39 13.08 21.15 8.69
C SER A 39 13.13 21.77 10.08
N ALA A 40 12.05 22.46 10.46
CA ALA A 40 11.86 22.91 11.84
C ALA A 40 11.89 21.72 12.82
N GLU A 41 11.91 21.99 14.13
CA GLU A 41 11.78 20.92 15.14
C GLU A 41 10.61 19.97 14.81
N LEU A 42 10.85 18.66 14.97
CA LEU A 42 9.78 17.68 14.74
C LEU A 42 8.63 17.99 15.70
N PRO A 43 7.37 17.91 15.24
CA PRO A 43 6.23 18.18 16.08
C PRO A 43 6.19 17.20 17.25
N THR A 44 5.77 17.68 18.43
CA THR A 44 5.46 16.77 19.54
C THR A 44 4.12 16.07 19.29
N PHE A 45 3.99 14.83 19.77
CA PHE A 45 2.71 14.12 19.71
C PHE A 45 1.60 14.89 20.47
N ALA A 46 1.93 15.49 21.62
CA ALA A 46 0.98 16.25 22.42
C ALA A 46 0.38 17.44 21.66
N ASP A 47 1.23 18.24 20.99
CA ASP A 47 0.78 19.36 20.17
C ASP A 47 -0.03 18.90 18.96
N ALA A 48 0.45 17.86 18.27
CA ALA A 48 -0.23 17.33 17.10
C ALA A 48 -1.60 16.73 17.44
N ARG A 49 -1.71 15.97 18.55
CA ARG A 49 -2.99 15.45 19.05
C ARG A 49 -3.97 16.57 19.38
N ALA A 50 -3.49 17.65 20.00
CA ALA A 50 -4.33 18.77 20.39
C ALA A 50 -4.87 19.56 19.19
N ARG A 51 -4.07 19.72 18.11
CA ARG A 51 -4.37 20.71 17.06
C ARG A 51 -4.42 20.17 15.63
N LEU A 52 -3.67 19.13 15.28
CA LEU A 52 -3.35 18.78 13.88
C LEU A 52 -3.96 17.44 13.44
N LEU A 53 -3.95 16.44 14.31
CA LEU A 53 -4.47 15.11 14.00
C LEU A 53 -6.01 15.11 14.03
N PRO A 54 -6.66 14.29 13.19
CA PRO A 54 -8.09 14.05 13.27
C PRO A 54 -8.45 13.38 14.60
N VAL A 55 -9.67 13.63 15.09
CA VAL A 55 -10.16 13.11 16.37
C VAL A 55 -11.40 12.26 16.08
N PRO A 56 -11.27 10.92 16.04
CA PRO A 56 -12.42 10.05 15.99
C PRO A 56 -13.19 10.12 17.31
N HIS A 57 -14.51 10.11 17.22
CA HIS A 57 -15.44 10.01 18.33
C HIS A 57 -16.32 8.78 18.11
N TRP A 58 -16.31 7.85 19.06
CA TRP A 58 -17.11 6.62 18.98
C TRP A 58 -17.46 6.12 20.38
N PRO A 59 -18.52 6.68 21.00
CA PRO A 59 -18.93 6.31 22.35
C PRO A 59 -19.16 4.81 22.50
N GLY A 60 -18.65 4.19 23.57
CA GLY A 60 -18.74 2.75 23.81
C GLY A 60 -17.69 1.90 23.08
N HIS A 61 -16.75 2.55 22.38
CA HIS A 61 -15.63 1.91 21.70
C HIS A 61 -14.29 2.50 22.18
N GLU A 62 -14.17 2.78 23.48
CA GLU A 62 -13.00 3.42 24.08
C GLU A 62 -11.68 2.71 23.72
N PRO A 63 -11.57 1.37 23.75
CA PRO A 63 -10.32 0.71 23.38
C PRO A 63 -9.90 0.90 21.92
N ALA A 64 -10.87 1.05 21.01
CA ALA A 64 -10.59 1.37 19.61
C ALA A 64 -9.99 2.78 19.48
N ILE A 65 -10.52 3.74 20.24
CA ILE A 65 -10.01 5.12 20.28
C ILE A 65 -8.64 5.19 20.98
N GLU A 66 -8.42 4.39 22.01
CA GLU A 66 -7.11 4.24 22.67
C GLU A 66 -6.07 3.65 21.71
N CYS A 67 -6.42 2.60 20.97
CA CYS A 67 -5.54 2.00 19.96
C CYS A 67 -5.18 3.01 18.86
N TYR A 68 -6.16 3.79 18.38
CA TYR A 68 -5.95 4.87 17.42
C TYR A 68 -4.91 5.88 17.93
N TRP A 69 -5.06 6.37 19.17
CA TRP A 69 -4.11 7.32 19.74
C TRP A 69 -2.74 6.70 20.00
N ARG A 70 -2.69 5.44 20.42
CA ARG A 70 -1.44 4.70 20.61
C ARG A 70 -0.68 4.55 19.29
N CYS A 71 -1.37 4.30 18.18
CA CYS A 71 -0.73 4.25 16.86
C CYS A 71 -0.06 5.58 16.51
N TRP A 72 -0.74 6.71 16.71
CA TRP A 72 -0.13 8.02 16.45
C TRP A 72 1.03 8.31 17.40
N GLU A 73 0.92 7.97 18.67
CA GLU A 73 2.00 8.15 19.63
C GLU A 73 3.27 7.40 19.20
N ILE A 74 3.15 6.12 18.81
CA ILE A 74 4.26 5.32 18.30
C ILE A 74 4.79 5.89 16.97
N ALA A 75 3.91 6.34 16.06
CA ALA A 75 4.34 6.93 14.79
C ALA A 75 5.28 8.14 15.00
N PHE A 76 4.97 9.00 15.98
CA PHE A 76 5.80 10.17 16.30
C PHE A 76 7.16 9.78 16.90
N GLN A 77 7.23 8.68 17.64
CA GLN A 77 8.50 8.12 18.15
C GLN A 77 9.39 7.57 17.02
N ASN A 78 8.80 7.27 15.87
CA ASN A 78 9.47 6.70 14.72
C ASN A 78 9.94 7.74 13.71
N PHE A 79 9.68 9.03 13.94
CA PHE A 79 10.21 10.09 13.08
C PHE A 79 11.73 10.16 13.19
N ARG A 80 12.37 10.30 12.04
CA ARG A 80 13.82 10.41 11.88
C ARG A 80 14.16 11.58 10.98
N ARG A 81 15.34 12.14 11.19
CA ARG A 81 15.87 13.24 10.40
C ARG A 81 16.65 12.74 9.20
N ALA A 82 16.51 13.44 8.08
CA ALA A 82 17.49 13.32 7.00
C ALA A 82 18.83 13.94 7.44
N THR A 83 19.93 13.25 7.14
CA THR A 83 21.28 13.70 7.47
C THR A 83 22.13 13.79 6.20
N ASP A 84 23.18 14.60 6.24
CA ASP A 84 24.14 14.62 5.14
C ASP A 84 24.87 13.26 5.01
N GLU A 85 24.98 12.52 6.12
CA GLU A 85 25.56 11.17 6.15
C GLU A 85 24.71 10.14 5.42
N ASN A 86 23.38 10.13 5.62
CA ASN A 86 22.51 9.21 4.89
C ASN A 86 22.15 9.70 3.49
N GLY A 87 22.34 10.99 3.20
CA GLY A 87 22.01 11.57 1.89
C GLY A 87 20.52 11.45 1.54
N PHE A 88 19.67 11.32 2.55
CA PHE A 88 18.22 11.45 2.40
C PHE A 88 17.85 12.92 2.22
N VAL A 89 16.75 13.17 1.50
CA VAL A 89 16.34 14.54 1.12
C VAL A 89 15.18 15.06 1.95
N SER A 90 14.57 14.20 2.79
CA SER A 90 13.45 14.54 3.64
C SER A 90 13.45 13.72 4.93
N ASP A 91 13.02 14.37 6.02
CA ASP A 91 12.67 13.67 7.25
C ASP A 91 11.62 12.60 6.95
N PHE A 92 11.67 11.50 7.68
CA PHE A 92 10.93 10.29 7.32
C PHE A 92 10.37 9.57 8.55
N SER A 93 9.35 8.75 8.31
CA SER A 93 8.88 7.78 9.28
C SER A 93 9.71 6.50 9.13
N SER A 94 10.49 6.14 10.14
CA SER A 94 11.20 4.86 10.19
C SER A 94 10.20 3.70 10.17
N THR A 95 10.60 2.58 9.55
CA THR A 95 9.83 1.33 9.61
C THR A 95 10.09 0.56 10.91
N MET A 96 11.04 1.04 11.72
CA MET A 96 11.49 0.38 12.95
C MET A 96 11.78 -1.09 12.73
N PHE A 97 12.63 -1.41 11.75
CA PHE A 97 13.10 -2.78 11.54
C PHE A 97 14.55 -2.77 11.07
N ASN A 98 15.43 -3.34 11.89
CA ASN A 98 16.88 -3.47 11.62
C ASN A 98 17.57 -2.19 11.12
N ASP A 99 17.15 -1.02 11.63
CA ASP A 99 17.65 0.31 11.26
C ASP A 99 17.73 0.56 9.74
N CYS A 100 16.73 0.06 9.02
CA CYS A 100 16.60 0.20 7.59
C CYS A 100 15.24 0.76 7.20
N LEU A 101 15.23 1.60 6.18
CA LEU A 101 14.02 2.09 5.53
C LEU A 101 13.61 1.12 4.42
N TYR A 102 12.39 0.57 4.49
CA TYR A 102 11.86 -0.41 3.54
C TYR A 102 10.79 0.20 2.62
N MET A 103 10.86 -0.14 1.33
CA MET A 103 9.97 0.39 0.30
C MET A 103 8.51 -0.02 0.53
N TRP A 104 8.25 -1.32 0.70
CA TRP A 104 6.91 -1.87 0.94
C TRP A 104 6.28 -1.18 2.16
N ASP A 105 6.97 -1.22 3.30
CA ASP A 105 6.51 -0.66 4.57
C ASP A 105 6.21 0.83 4.43
N SER A 106 7.10 1.59 3.79
CA SER A 106 6.93 3.04 3.61
C SER A 106 5.69 3.36 2.76
N VAL A 107 5.38 2.56 1.74
CA VAL A 107 4.12 2.72 0.97
C VAL A 107 2.92 2.56 1.89
N PHE A 108 2.88 1.54 2.74
CA PHE A 108 1.73 1.32 3.63
C PHE A 108 1.68 2.27 4.83
N ILE A 109 2.83 2.74 5.32
CA ILE A 109 2.91 3.79 6.34
C ILE A 109 2.32 5.09 5.81
N THR A 110 2.68 5.48 4.60
CA THR A 110 2.19 6.72 3.99
C THR A 110 0.69 6.69 3.71
N LEU A 111 0.12 5.51 3.45
CA LEU A 111 -1.32 5.35 3.25
C LEU A 111 -2.15 5.78 4.47
N PHE A 112 -1.84 5.36 5.71
CA PHE A 112 -2.55 5.95 6.87
C PHE A 112 -1.97 7.29 7.30
N GLY A 113 -0.66 7.49 7.11
CA GLY A 113 0.06 8.71 7.49
C GLY A 113 -0.51 9.96 6.81
N ARG A 114 -1.14 9.80 5.64
CA ARG A 114 -1.84 10.88 4.93
C ARG A 114 -2.92 11.57 5.79
N TYR A 115 -3.56 10.86 6.73
CA TYR A 115 -4.51 11.47 7.66
C TYR A 115 -3.85 12.39 8.70
N GLY A 116 -2.54 12.23 8.92
CA GLY A 116 -1.71 13.07 9.77
C GLY A 116 -0.85 14.08 9.02
N ASP A 117 -1.13 14.34 7.73
CA ASP A 117 -0.28 15.14 6.83
C ASP A 117 -0.01 16.58 7.34
N ARG A 118 -0.97 17.18 8.06
CA ARG A 118 -0.80 18.49 8.70
C ARG A 118 0.18 18.49 9.87
N ALA A 119 0.44 17.33 10.48
CA ALA A 119 1.42 17.20 11.55
C ALA A 119 2.79 16.85 10.98
N PHE A 120 2.85 15.83 10.13
CA PHE A 120 4.08 15.39 9.51
C PHE A 120 3.81 15.00 8.05
N LYS A 121 4.66 15.42 7.13
CA LYS A 121 4.52 15.10 5.70
C LYS A 121 4.98 13.67 5.43
N PHE A 122 4.19 12.68 5.87
CA PHE A 122 4.49 11.26 5.75
C PHE A 122 4.89 10.87 4.33
N GLN A 123 4.19 11.42 3.31
CA GLN A 123 4.44 11.15 1.89
C GLN A 123 5.90 11.41 1.49
N HIS A 124 6.58 12.38 2.13
CA HIS A 124 7.99 12.68 1.85
C HIS A 124 8.95 11.56 2.27
N THR A 125 8.49 10.56 3.03
CA THR A 125 9.27 9.34 3.29
C THR A 125 9.66 8.65 1.97
N LEU A 126 8.78 8.68 0.97
CA LEU A 126 9.04 8.09 -0.35
C LEU A 126 10.09 8.89 -1.16
N ASP A 127 10.31 10.17 -0.83
CA ASP A 127 11.31 11.03 -1.49
C ASP A 127 12.72 10.46 -1.31
N ASN A 128 12.96 9.76 -0.21
CA ASN A 128 14.25 9.13 0.09
C ASN A 128 14.51 7.89 -0.79
N PHE A 129 13.46 7.26 -1.33
CA PHE A 129 13.59 6.24 -2.38
C PHE A 129 13.81 6.90 -3.74
N TYR A 130 13.05 7.95 -4.06
CA TYR A 130 13.17 8.64 -5.33
C TYR A 130 14.51 9.36 -5.51
N CYS A 131 15.10 9.92 -4.44
CA CYS A 131 16.41 10.58 -4.52
C CYS A 131 17.56 9.60 -4.75
N LYS A 132 17.39 8.35 -4.31
CA LYS A 132 18.36 7.26 -4.49
C LYS A 132 18.13 6.45 -5.77
N GLN A 133 17.21 6.88 -6.65
CA GLN A 133 16.98 6.23 -7.93
C GLN A 133 18.25 6.25 -8.80
N HIS A 134 18.60 5.06 -9.31
CA HIS A 134 19.72 4.86 -10.22
C HIS A 134 19.50 5.54 -11.58
N PRO A 135 20.56 5.92 -12.32
CA PRO A 135 20.44 6.52 -13.65
C PRO A 135 19.64 5.70 -14.68
N ASP A 136 19.47 4.40 -14.50
CA ASP A 136 18.68 3.51 -15.36
C ASP A 136 17.24 3.30 -14.88
N GLY A 137 16.85 3.95 -13.77
CA GLY A 137 15.51 3.90 -13.20
C GLY A 137 15.33 2.95 -12.01
N GLY A 138 16.33 2.11 -11.70
CA GLY A 138 16.26 1.17 -10.58
C GLY A 138 16.15 1.86 -9.23
N ILE A 139 15.40 1.29 -8.30
CA ILE A 139 15.28 1.75 -6.91
C ILE A 139 15.46 0.53 -6.00
N CYS A 140 16.43 0.59 -5.09
CA CYS A 140 16.63 -0.47 -4.10
C CYS A 140 15.44 -0.53 -3.14
N ARG A 141 15.03 -1.74 -2.76
CA ARG A 141 13.92 -1.95 -1.80
C ARG A 141 14.24 -1.48 -0.39
N GLN A 142 15.52 -1.33 -0.06
CA GLN A 142 15.97 -1.15 1.31
C GLN A 142 17.26 -0.32 1.40
N PHE A 143 17.24 0.71 2.24
CA PHE A 143 18.39 1.55 2.58
C PHE A 143 18.65 1.53 4.08
N ARG A 144 19.92 1.57 4.48
CA ARG A 144 20.27 1.77 5.90
C ARG A 144 19.92 3.19 6.33
N GLU A 145 19.24 3.37 7.46
CA GLU A 145 18.81 4.70 7.91
C GLU A 145 19.99 5.59 8.34
N GLY A 146 21.04 4.99 8.92
CA GLY A 146 22.19 5.73 9.44
C GLY A 146 23.07 6.38 8.37
N ASN A 147 23.31 5.68 7.25
CA ASN A 147 24.26 6.12 6.21
C ASN A 147 23.71 6.01 4.77
N GLY A 148 22.44 5.60 4.60
CA GLY A 148 21.75 5.60 3.32
C GLY A 148 22.35 4.68 2.26
N THR A 149 23.19 3.71 2.64
CA THR A 149 23.72 2.71 1.71
C THR A 149 22.64 1.69 1.37
N GLU A 150 22.65 1.21 0.13
CA GLU A 150 21.77 0.14 -0.34
C GLU A 150 22.09 -1.18 0.38
N CYS A 151 21.05 -1.91 0.77
CA CYS A 151 21.20 -3.26 1.33
C CYS A 151 21.31 -4.35 0.26
N TYR A 152 21.01 -4.02 -1.00
CA TYR A 152 21.06 -4.91 -2.14
C TYR A 152 21.72 -4.23 -3.32
N SER A 153 22.40 -5.03 -4.12
CA SER A 153 22.96 -4.62 -5.40
C SER A 153 21.83 -4.39 -6.41
N ARG A 154 22.03 -3.44 -7.33
CA ARG A 154 21.06 -3.06 -8.37
C ARG A 154 20.37 -4.24 -9.07
N PHE A 155 21.07 -5.34 -9.35
CA PHE A 155 20.51 -6.49 -10.10
C PHE A 155 20.22 -7.74 -9.25
N ASP A 156 20.37 -7.67 -7.93
CA ASP A 156 20.06 -8.80 -7.06
C ASP A 156 18.58 -9.18 -7.24
N PRO A 157 18.20 -10.46 -7.50
CA PRO A 157 16.81 -10.88 -7.67
C PRO A 157 15.87 -10.39 -6.56
N ALA A 158 16.36 -10.42 -5.33
CA ALA A 158 15.67 -9.97 -4.13
C ALA A 158 15.73 -8.44 -3.89
N GLY A 159 16.48 -7.68 -4.69
CA GLY A 159 16.85 -6.28 -4.40
C GLY A 159 15.83 -5.22 -4.78
N SER A 160 14.82 -5.56 -5.58
CA SER A 160 13.69 -4.66 -5.89
C SER A 160 12.52 -4.95 -4.97
N GLY A 161 11.73 -3.93 -4.64
CA GLY A 161 10.49 -4.10 -3.90
C GLY A 161 9.32 -4.34 -4.86
N PRO A 162 8.13 -4.64 -4.34
CA PRO A 162 6.92 -4.68 -5.15
C PRO A 162 6.70 -3.31 -5.81
N ASN A 163 6.17 -3.32 -7.03
CA ASN A 163 5.98 -2.10 -7.80
C ASN A 163 4.69 -1.37 -7.39
N VAL A 164 4.65 -0.92 -6.13
CA VAL A 164 3.47 -0.32 -5.50
C VAL A 164 3.72 1.09 -4.95
N LEU A 165 4.88 1.70 -5.26
CA LEU A 165 5.17 3.11 -4.93
C LEU A 165 4.06 4.05 -5.42
N GLY A 166 3.58 3.82 -6.65
CA GLY A 166 2.51 4.61 -7.24
C GLY A 166 1.16 4.50 -6.50
N LEU A 167 0.89 3.38 -5.79
CA LEU A 167 -0.37 3.20 -5.07
C LEU A 167 -0.54 4.29 -4.00
N SER A 168 0.48 4.49 -3.17
CA SER A 168 0.45 5.51 -2.12
C SER A 168 0.34 6.92 -2.71
N GLU A 169 1.10 7.22 -3.77
CA GLU A 169 1.04 8.53 -4.44
C GLU A 169 -0.35 8.79 -5.05
N TYR A 170 -0.99 7.77 -5.62
CA TYR A 170 -2.33 7.90 -6.19
C TYR A 170 -3.37 8.16 -5.10
N GLU A 171 -3.33 7.43 -3.99
CA GLU A 171 -4.22 7.67 -2.84
C GLU A 171 -4.01 9.05 -2.21
N TYR A 172 -2.76 9.50 -2.11
CA TYR A 172 -2.44 10.86 -1.68
C TYR A 172 -3.06 11.91 -2.63
N PHE A 173 -2.94 11.70 -3.95
CA PHE A 173 -3.55 12.56 -4.95
C PHE A 173 -5.09 12.57 -4.84
N LEU A 174 -5.73 11.42 -4.64
CA LEU A 174 -7.18 11.36 -4.42
C LEU A 174 -7.60 12.16 -3.17
N GLN A 175 -6.81 12.13 -2.09
CA GLN A 175 -7.12 12.87 -0.88
C GLN A 175 -6.88 14.38 -1.01
N PHE A 176 -5.77 14.78 -1.63
CA PHE A 176 -5.27 16.17 -1.54
C PHE A 176 -5.33 16.94 -2.86
N GLY A 177 -5.39 16.26 -3.99
CA GLY A 177 -5.37 16.88 -5.32
C GLY A 177 -4.04 17.54 -5.68
N ASP A 178 -2.95 17.14 -5.02
CA ASP A 178 -1.63 17.75 -5.15
C ASP A 178 -1.00 17.44 -6.52
N ARG A 179 -1.26 18.31 -7.49
CA ARG A 179 -0.70 18.21 -8.85
C ARG A 179 0.81 18.44 -8.90
N GLU A 180 1.36 19.22 -7.96
CA GLU A 180 2.82 19.43 -7.88
C GLU A 180 3.52 18.14 -7.46
N ARG A 181 2.95 17.43 -6.48
CA ARG A 181 3.42 16.10 -6.09
C ARG A 181 3.37 15.13 -7.25
N VAL A 182 2.22 15.05 -7.95
CA VAL A 182 2.07 14.21 -9.16
C VAL A 182 3.16 14.53 -10.18
N SER A 183 3.40 15.81 -10.48
CA SER A 183 4.46 16.22 -11.41
C SER A 183 5.86 15.82 -10.95
N ALA A 184 6.13 15.89 -9.64
CA ALA A 184 7.44 15.56 -9.10
C ALA A 184 7.73 14.06 -9.15
N VAL A 185 6.75 13.21 -8.81
CA VAL A 185 6.94 11.74 -8.73
C VAL A 185 6.79 11.04 -10.07
N PHE A 186 6.04 11.61 -11.01
CA PHE A 186 5.79 11.02 -12.34
C PHE A 186 7.06 10.47 -13.03
N PRO A 187 8.14 11.26 -13.24
CA PRO A 187 9.34 10.74 -13.90
C PRO A 187 10.02 9.60 -13.13
N ALA A 188 9.99 9.63 -11.79
CA ALA A 188 10.56 8.56 -10.97
C ALA A 188 9.78 7.24 -11.12
N LEU A 189 8.45 7.31 -11.12
CA LEU A 189 7.57 6.15 -11.29
C LEU A 189 7.70 5.53 -12.68
N VAL A 190 7.73 6.36 -13.74
CA VAL A 190 7.94 5.89 -15.12
C VAL A 190 9.28 5.18 -15.25
N ALA A 191 10.37 5.79 -14.76
CA ALA A 191 11.70 5.20 -14.81
C ALA A 191 11.78 3.87 -14.06
N TYR A 192 11.13 3.75 -12.89
CA TYR A 192 11.09 2.50 -12.13
C TYR A 192 10.28 1.42 -12.84
N GLY A 193 9.13 1.77 -13.44
CA GLY A 193 8.35 0.85 -14.28
C GLY A 193 9.15 0.29 -15.45
N LEU A 194 9.84 1.16 -16.20
CA LEU A 194 10.71 0.77 -17.31
C LEU A 194 11.89 -0.11 -16.85
N TRP A 195 12.46 0.18 -15.68
CA TRP A 195 13.51 -0.65 -15.10
C TRP A 195 13.00 -2.06 -14.77
N ASN A 196 11.83 -2.17 -14.13
CA ASN A 196 11.22 -3.46 -13.84
C ASN A 196 10.90 -4.22 -15.14
N ARG A 197 10.31 -3.57 -16.15
CA ARG A 197 10.04 -4.17 -17.47
C ARG A 197 11.30 -4.75 -18.10
N LYS A 198 12.44 -4.09 -17.95
CA LYS A 198 13.70 -4.52 -18.56
C LYS A 198 14.41 -5.64 -17.79
N TYR A 199 14.35 -5.61 -16.46
CA TYR A 199 15.21 -6.45 -15.61
C TYR A 199 14.45 -7.48 -14.78
N ARG A 200 13.11 -7.45 -14.77
CA ARG A 200 12.22 -8.33 -13.97
C ARG A 200 11.16 -9.06 -14.79
N THR A 201 11.39 -9.22 -16.09
CA THR A 201 10.46 -9.89 -17.01
C THR A 201 11.04 -11.18 -17.60
N TRP A 202 10.14 -12.03 -18.09
CA TRP A 202 10.42 -13.14 -18.97
C TRP A 202 10.24 -12.74 -20.45
N PRO A 203 10.72 -13.55 -21.42
CA PRO A 203 10.57 -13.22 -22.84
C PRO A 203 9.14 -13.02 -23.34
N ASN A 204 8.14 -13.55 -22.63
CA ASN A 204 6.71 -13.37 -22.92
C ASN A 204 6.11 -12.09 -22.29
N GLY A 205 6.93 -11.26 -21.62
CA GLY A 205 6.51 -10.04 -20.93
C GLY A 205 5.99 -10.23 -19.51
N SER A 206 5.80 -11.46 -19.02
CA SER A 206 5.33 -11.70 -17.65
C SER A 206 6.44 -11.43 -16.62
N TYR A 207 6.05 -11.17 -15.37
CA TYR A 207 6.98 -10.72 -14.34
C TYR A 207 7.32 -11.82 -13.34
N TRP A 208 8.51 -11.71 -12.75
CA TRP A 208 8.97 -12.60 -11.70
C TRP A 208 9.38 -11.82 -10.46
N GLY A 209 9.38 -12.52 -9.32
CA GLY A 209 9.85 -12.02 -8.04
C GLY A 209 10.49 -13.13 -7.22
N THR A 210 10.86 -12.81 -5.99
CA THR A 210 11.33 -13.73 -4.95
C THR A 210 10.51 -13.49 -3.69
N GLY A 211 10.65 -14.34 -2.67
CA GLY A 211 10.01 -14.08 -1.37
C GLY A 211 10.31 -12.68 -0.82
N LEU A 212 11.57 -12.24 -0.84
CA LEU A 212 11.93 -10.89 -0.37
C LEU A 212 11.45 -9.78 -1.30
N SER A 213 11.52 -9.97 -2.63
CA SER A 213 11.13 -8.92 -3.57
C SER A 213 9.61 -8.72 -3.59
N SER A 214 8.84 -9.77 -3.28
CA SER A 214 7.40 -9.71 -3.12
C SER A 214 6.99 -9.25 -1.73
N GLY A 215 7.91 -9.12 -0.76
CA GLY A 215 7.59 -8.82 0.64
C GLY A 215 6.83 -9.92 1.38
N MET A 216 6.59 -11.09 0.76
CA MET A 216 5.92 -12.26 1.35
C MET A 216 6.92 -13.41 1.48
N ASP A 217 7.86 -13.22 2.40
CA ASP A 217 9.18 -13.85 2.43
C ASP A 217 9.21 -15.39 2.44
N ASN A 218 8.21 -16.03 3.05
CA ASN A 218 8.27 -17.47 3.34
C ASN A 218 7.11 -18.29 2.76
N GLN A 219 6.34 -17.74 1.83
CA GLN A 219 5.27 -18.51 1.18
C GLN A 219 5.82 -19.70 0.37
N PRO A 220 5.09 -20.84 0.28
CA PRO A 220 5.55 -22.06 -0.40
C PRO A 220 5.46 -21.95 -1.93
N ARG A 221 5.89 -20.81 -2.49
CA ARG A 221 5.80 -20.42 -3.90
C ARG A 221 6.98 -20.91 -4.72
N ILE A 222 7.91 -21.66 -4.14
CA ILE A 222 9.07 -22.23 -4.84
C ILE A 222 9.33 -23.68 -4.41
N PRO A 223 10.09 -24.48 -5.18
CA PRO A 223 10.39 -25.87 -4.82
C PRO A 223 11.17 -25.98 -3.50
N ALA A 224 10.95 -27.04 -2.73
CA ALA A 224 11.58 -27.25 -1.41
C ALA A 224 13.12 -27.28 -1.39
N ARG A 225 13.78 -27.49 -2.54
CA ARG A 225 15.24 -27.47 -2.67
C ARG A 225 15.82 -26.08 -2.99
N SER A 226 14.97 -25.11 -3.26
CA SER A 226 15.34 -23.73 -3.55
C SER A 226 15.31 -22.87 -2.28
N HIS A 227 16.01 -21.74 -2.29
CA HIS A 227 16.02 -20.82 -1.16
C HIS A 227 14.75 -19.93 -1.15
N THR A 228 13.82 -20.17 -0.22
CA THR A 228 12.46 -19.58 -0.17
C THR A 228 12.42 -18.08 -0.43
N GLN A 229 13.35 -17.34 0.17
CA GLN A 229 13.41 -15.88 0.13
C GLN A 229 14.07 -15.29 -1.14
N LEU A 230 15.00 -16.02 -1.76
CA LEU A 230 15.97 -15.44 -2.71
C LEU A 230 15.82 -15.98 -4.14
N ASP A 231 15.29 -17.19 -4.28
CA ASP A 231 15.15 -17.84 -5.58
C ASP A 231 13.78 -17.49 -6.18
N HIS A 232 13.76 -17.07 -7.45
CA HIS A 232 12.52 -16.87 -8.21
C HIS A 232 12.03 -18.17 -8.89
N ALA A 233 12.86 -19.23 -8.88
CA ALA A 233 12.62 -20.57 -9.41
C ALA A 233 12.15 -20.60 -10.89
N HIS A 234 12.53 -19.57 -11.66
CA HIS A 234 12.03 -19.29 -13.02
C HIS A 234 10.49 -19.30 -13.13
N ARG A 235 9.79 -18.86 -12.07
CA ARG A 235 8.33 -18.78 -12.04
C ARG A 235 7.86 -17.41 -12.53
N THR A 236 6.67 -17.36 -13.12
CA THR A 236 5.91 -16.10 -13.19
C THR A 236 5.14 -15.95 -11.89
N TRP A 237 5.30 -14.80 -11.24
CA TRP A 237 4.67 -14.49 -9.96
C TRP A 237 3.41 -13.65 -10.22
N VAL A 238 2.25 -14.11 -9.73
CA VAL A 238 0.95 -13.50 -10.01
C VAL A 238 0.88 -12.06 -9.51
N ASP A 239 1.30 -11.83 -8.27
CA ASP A 239 1.37 -10.51 -7.64
C ASP A 239 2.28 -9.55 -8.41
N ALA A 240 3.52 -9.95 -8.75
CA ALA A 240 4.45 -9.10 -9.49
C ALA A 240 3.90 -8.69 -10.88
N THR A 241 3.26 -9.64 -11.58
CA THR A 241 2.67 -9.39 -12.90
C THR A 241 1.46 -8.47 -12.82
N VAL A 242 0.58 -8.70 -11.85
CA VAL A 242 -0.63 -7.90 -11.65
C VAL A 242 -0.31 -6.50 -11.09
N GLN A 243 0.65 -6.38 -10.18
CA GLN A 243 1.14 -5.10 -9.67
C GLN A 243 1.71 -4.22 -10.78
N THR A 244 2.32 -4.80 -11.81
CA THR A 244 2.76 -4.04 -12.98
C THR A 244 1.58 -3.41 -13.72
N VAL A 245 0.48 -4.16 -13.92
CA VAL A 245 -0.73 -3.59 -14.54
C VAL A 245 -1.26 -2.41 -13.73
N LEU A 246 -1.31 -2.55 -12.40
CA LEU A 246 -1.70 -1.46 -11.49
C LEU A 246 -0.75 -0.25 -11.61
N ALA A 247 0.56 -0.46 -11.53
CA ALA A 247 1.56 0.60 -11.63
C ALA A 247 1.46 1.34 -12.96
N ASN A 248 1.26 0.61 -14.07
CA ASN A 248 1.07 1.18 -15.39
C ASN A 248 -0.20 2.04 -15.44
N ARG A 249 -1.33 1.57 -14.89
CA ARG A 249 -2.57 2.37 -14.81
C ARG A 249 -2.39 3.66 -14.01
N ILE A 250 -1.59 3.63 -12.94
CA ILE A 250 -1.30 4.82 -12.14
C ILE A 250 -0.41 5.80 -12.91
N VAL A 251 0.63 5.32 -13.60
CA VAL A 251 1.46 6.14 -14.49
C VAL A 251 0.59 6.82 -15.56
N LEU A 252 -0.30 6.06 -16.21
CA LEU A 252 -1.23 6.54 -17.22
C LEU A 252 -2.19 7.61 -16.65
N ALA A 253 -2.75 7.38 -15.46
CA ALA A 253 -3.61 8.35 -14.79
C ALA A 253 -2.87 9.65 -14.44
N PHE A 254 -1.63 9.56 -13.97
CA PHE A 254 -0.80 10.75 -13.72
C PHE A 254 -0.39 11.45 -15.01
N ALA A 255 -0.11 10.71 -16.08
CA ALA A 255 0.15 11.28 -17.39
C ALA A 255 -1.06 12.09 -17.89
N ASP A 256 -2.28 11.58 -17.70
CA ASP A 256 -3.52 12.30 -18.05
C ASP A 256 -3.68 13.58 -17.22
N VAL A 257 -3.40 13.53 -15.90
CA VAL A 257 -3.41 14.71 -15.04
C VAL A 257 -2.42 15.78 -15.53
N LEU A 258 -1.25 15.37 -16.01
CA LEU A 258 -0.16 16.25 -16.44
C LEU A 258 -0.21 16.63 -17.93
N GLY A 259 -1.06 15.99 -18.74
CA GLY A 259 -1.06 16.16 -20.20
C GLY A 259 0.15 15.55 -20.91
N ARG A 260 0.72 14.47 -20.35
CA ARG A 260 1.96 13.79 -20.84
C ARG A 260 1.69 12.36 -21.36
N ARG A 261 0.46 12.07 -21.79
CA ARG A 261 0.03 10.70 -22.16
C ARG A 261 0.86 10.09 -23.29
N ASP A 262 1.22 10.90 -24.28
CA ASP A 262 2.01 10.47 -25.45
C ASP A 262 3.41 9.94 -25.07
N GLU A 263 3.94 10.33 -23.92
CA GLU A 263 5.29 9.92 -23.47
C GLU A 263 5.33 8.51 -22.86
N VAL A 264 4.16 7.93 -22.54
CA VAL A 264 4.03 6.66 -21.80
C VAL A 264 2.98 5.73 -22.42
N GLN A 265 2.65 5.92 -23.70
CA GLN A 265 1.66 5.09 -24.41
C GLN A 265 2.01 3.60 -24.40
N ASP A 266 3.31 3.26 -24.36
CA ASP A 266 3.82 1.89 -24.27
C ASP A 266 3.40 1.17 -22.97
N PHE A 267 3.08 1.89 -21.89
CA PHE A 267 2.49 1.31 -20.67
C PHE A 267 1.05 0.83 -20.89
N GLU A 268 0.29 1.52 -21.74
CA GLU A 268 -1.06 1.10 -22.13
C GLU A 268 -1.00 -0.11 -23.06
N GLU A 269 -0.07 -0.11 -24.02
CA GLU A 269 0.18 -1.25 -24.91
C GLU A 269 0.62 -2.51 -24.14
N GLU A 270 1.51 -2.35 -23.15
CA GLU A 270 1.91 -3.43 -22.26
C GLU A 270 0.71 -3.99 -21.48
N ASN A 271 -0.15 -3.12 -20.93
CA ASN A 271 -1.36 -3.57 -20.24
C ASN A 271 -2.33 -4.30 -21.17
N ALA A 272 -2.47 -3.84 -22.42
CA ALA A 272 -3.31 -4.49 -23.44
C ALA A 272 -2.80 -5.90 -23.79
N GLN A 273 -1.52 -6.20 -23.57
CA GLN A 273 -0.95 -7.54 -23.73
C GLN A 273 -1.01 -8.36 -22.43
N LEU A 274 -0.65 -7.75 -21.30
CA LEU A 274 -0.57 -8.43 -20.00
C LEU A 274 -1.93 -8.87 -19.49
N VAL A 275 -2.99 -8.05 -19.61
CA VAL A 275 -4.30 -8.38 -19.02
C VAL A 275 -4.91 -9.65 -19.65
N PRO A 276 -4.95 -9.79 -21.00
CA PRO A 276 -5.34 -11.07 -21.62
C PRO A 276 -4.42 -12.22 -21.21
N TRP A 277 -3.11 -12.00 -21.20
CA TRP A 277 -2.13 -13.03 -20.84
C TRP A 277 -2.32 -13.53 -19.40
N ILE A 278 -2.53 -12.65 -18.43
CA ILE A 278 -2.85 -12.99 -17.03
C ILE A 278 -4.08 -13.89 -16.98
N ASN A 279 -5.14 -13.51 -17.72
CA ASN A 279 -6.39 -14.26 -17.73
C ASN A 279 -6.33 -15.59 -18.47
N GLU A 280 -5.38 -15.76 -19.38
CA GLU A 280 -5.16 -17.02 -20.08
C GLU A 280 -4.24 -17.95 -19.28
N GLN A 281 -3.11 -17.41 -18.81
CA GLN A 281 -2.01 -18.21 -18.27
C GLN A 281 -2.09 -18.38 -16.75
N LEU A 282 -2.52 -17.37 -16.00
CA LEU A 282 -2.52 -17.41 -14.54
C LEU A 282 -3.86 -17.83 -13.93
N TRP A 283 -4.97 -17.56 -14.62
CA TRP A 283 -6.30 -18.02 -14.18
C TRP A 283 -6.47 -19.53 -14.37
N ASP A 284 -6.90 -20.22 -13.32
CA ASP A 284 -7.35 -21.60 -13.42
C ASP A 284 -8.86 -21.70 -13.23
N ASP A 285 -9.56 -22.29 -14.21
CA ASP A 285 -11.02 -22.37 -14.13
C ASP A 285 -11.50 -23.42 -13.12
N SER A 286 -10.70 -24.45 -12.84
CA SER A 286 -11.10 -25.52 -11.91
C SER A 286 -11.08 -25.04 -10.47
N THR A 287 -10.09 -24.23 -10.09
CA THR A 287 -10.01 -23.61 -8.77
C THR A 287 -10.71 -22.26 -8.70
N ALA A 288 -11.05 -21.66 -9.85
CA ALA A 288 -11.57 -20.30 -9.96
C ALA A 288 -10.66 -19.23 -9.32
N PHE A 289 -9.34 -19.41 -9.46
CA PHE A 289 -8.33 -18.57 -8.81
C PHE A 289 -7.15 -18.26 -9.72
N PHE A 290 -6.40 -17.20 -9.42
CA PHE A 290 -5.14 -16.89 -10.10
C PHE A 290 -3.95 -17.51 -9.37
N HIS A 291 -3.10 -18.20 -10.12
CA HIS A 291 -1.94 -18.91 -9.59
C HIS A 291 -0.64 -18.47 -10.25
N ASP A 292 0.47 -18.66 -9.54
CA ASP A 292 1.79 -18.56 -10.14
C ASP A 292 1.97 -19.60 -11.26
N LEU A 293 2.79 -19.25 -12.25
CA LEU A 293 3.13 -20.15 -13.36
C LEU A 293 4.51 -20.74 -13.14
N ARG A 294 4.61 -22.08 -13.19
CA ARG A 294 5.88 -22.80 -13.14
C ARG A 294 6.64 -22.62 -14.44
N ARG A 295 7.93 -22.95 -14.42
CA ARG A 295 8.82 -22.87 -15.60
C ARG A 295 8.29 -23.68 -16.79
N ASP A 296 7.67 -24.83 -16.53
CA ASP A 296 7.09 -25.74 -17.51
C ASP A 296 5.68 -25.30 -18.00
N GLN A 297 5.26 -24.07 -17.68
CA GLN A 297 3.95 -23.49 -18.02
C GLN A 297 2.76 -24.16 -17.33
N THR A 298 2.99 -24.99 -16.29
CA THR A 298 1.90 -25.48 -15.44
C THR A 298 1.61 -24.52 -14.29
N ARG A 299 0.34 -24.43 -13.88
CA ARG A 299 -0.08 -23.55 -12.77
C ARG A 299 0.23 -24.20 -11.42
N LEU A 300 0.65 -23.39 -10.46
CA LEU A 300 0.84 -23.79 -9.06
C LEU A 300 -0.51 -23.79 -8.31
N THR A 301 -1.43 -24.67 -8.72
CA THR A 301 -2.82 -24.67 -8.22
C THR A 301 -2.96 -25.09 -6.76
N ASP A 302 -1.92 -25.70 -6.19
CA ASP A 302 -1.82 -26.09 -4.79
C ASP A 302 -1.49 -24.93 -3.83
N VAL A 303 -1.24 -23.72 -4.36
CA VAL A 303 -0.94 -22.53 -3.57
C VAL A 303 -1.89 -21.39 -3.94
N LYS A 304 -2.68 -20.93 -2.96
CA LYS A 304 -3.52 -19.73 -3.06
C LYS A 304 -2.96 -18.64 -2.16
N THR A 305 -2.14 -17.77 -2.75
CA THR A 305 -1.55 -16.60 -2.07
C THR A 305 -2.53 -15.42 -2.03
N ILE A 306 -2.53 -14.66 -0.94
CA ILE A 306 -3.25 -13.37 -0.86
C ILE A 306 -2.82 -12.40 -1.96
N GLY A 307 -1.59 -12.55 -2.50
CA GLY A 307 -1.07 -11.74 -3.59
C GLY A 307 -1.90 -11.80 -4.88
N ALA A 308 -2.70 -12.85 -5.09
CA ALA A 308 -3.60 -12.92 -6.24
C ALA A 308 -4.66 -11.80 -6.23
N TYR A 309 -5.07 -11.31 -5.05
CA TYR A 309 -6.11 -10.29 -4.92
C TYR A 309 -5.66 -8.87 -5.31
N TRP A 310 -4.37 -8.65 -5.59
CA TRP A 310 -3.94 -7.46 -6.33
C TRP A 310 -4.74 -7.30 -7.63
N ALA A 311 -5.30 -8.40 -8.17
CA ALA A 311 -6.13 -8.43 -9.36
C ALA A 311 -7.40 -7.58 -9.25
N LEU A 312 -7.92 -7.37 -8.03
CA LEU A 312 -9.07 -6.52 -7.79
C LEU A 312 -8.73 -5.03 -7.98
N LEU A 313 -7.63 -4.57 -7.40
CA LEU A 313 -7.15 -3.18 -7.55
C LEU A 313 -6.63 -2.90 -8.96
N ALA A 314 -5.91 -3.86 -9.53
CA ALA A 314 -5.45 -3.77 -10.92
C ALA A 314 -6.60 -3.92 -11.93
N ASP A 315 -7.79 -4.31 -11.47
CA ASP A 315 -8.99 -4.54 -12.28
C ASP A 315 -8.69 -5.36 -13.55
N VAL A 316 -8.15 -6.55 -13.30
CA VAL A 316 -7.82 -7.55 -14.33
C VAL A 316 -8.74 -8.75 -14.30
N VAL A 317 -9.69 -8.82 -13.36
CA VAL A 317 -10.64 -9.94 -13.24
C VAL A 317 -11.86 -9.65 -14.12
N PRO A 318 -12.12 -10.47 -15.16
CA PRO A 318 -13.31 -10.33 -15.98
C PRO A 318 -14.60 -10.47 -15.17
N ALA A 319 -15.65 -9.78 -15.58
CA ALA A 319 -16.93 -9.73 -14.85
C ALA A 319 -17.52 -11.14 -14.60
N GLU A 320 -17.38 -12.06 -15.55
CA GLU A 320 -17.86 -13.44 -15.46
C GLU A 320 -17.07 -14.32 -14.48
N ARG A 321 -15.84 -13.92 -14.13
CA ARG A 321 -14.98 -14.61 -13.15
C ARG A 321 -15.02 -13.97 -11.77
N LEU A 322 -15.35 -12.69 -11.71
CA LEU A 322 -15.21 -11.85 -10.52
C LEU A 322 -15.92 -12.41 -9.29
N ALA A 323 -17.19 -12.82 -9.41
CA ALA A 323 -17.92 -13.39 -8.28
C ALA A 323 -17.30 -14.71 -7.78
N ARG A 324 -16.84 -15.58 -8.69
CA ARG A 324 -16.18 -16.85 -8.33
C ARG A 324 -14.84 -16.58 -7.64
N PHE A 325 -14.04 -15.66 -8.18
CA PHE A 325 -12.76 -15.28 -7.60
C PHE A 325 -12.92 -14.68 -6.19
N VAL A 326 -13.91 -13.80 -5.99
CA VAL A 326 -14.19 -13.19 -4.69
C VAL A 326 -14.76 -14.20 -3.68
N SER A 327 -15.47 -15.24 -4.15
CA SER A 327 -16.11 -16.22 -3.26
C SER A 327 -15.15 -16.92 -2.31
N HIS A 328 -13.87 -17.07 -2.69
CA HIS A 328 -12.81 -17.64 -1.86
C HIS A 328 -12.62 -16.91 -0.52
N LEU A 329 -12.90 -15.59 -0.47
CA LEU A 329 -12.85 -14.80 0.77
C LEU A 329 -13.96 -15.15 1.79
N ASP A 330 -15.01 -15.84 1.34
CA ASP A 330 -16.14 -16.28 2.17
C ASP A 330 -16.12 -17.80 2.47
N LEU A 331 -15.08 -18.52 2.05
CA LEU A 331 -14.91 -19.95 2.31
C LEU A 331 -14.10 -20.19 3.59
N GLU A 332 -14.71 -20.87 4.58
CA GLU A 332 -14.05 -21.18 5.86
C GLU A 332 -12.86 -22.10 5.69
N SER A 333 -12.89 -23.01 4.72
CA SER A 333 -11.75 -23.88 4.37
C SER A 333 -10.55 -23.13 3.76
N GLU A 334 -10.72 -21.83 3.45
CA GLU A 334 -9.73 -21.04 2.74
C GLU A 334 -9.38 -19.73 3.48
N PHE A 335 -9.98 -18.61 3.07
CA PHE A 335 -9.61 -17.27 3.55
C PHE A 335 -10.56 -16.74 4.64
N LYS A 336 -11.75 -17.32 4.83
CA LYS A 336 -12.70 -16.94 5.90
C LYS A 336 -12.32 -17.59 7.23
N ARG A 337 -11.17 -17.20 7.76
CA ARG A 337 -10.67 -17.64 9.08
C ARG A 337 -11.27 -16.78 10.18
N MET A 338 -10.98 -17.12 11.44
CA MET A 338 -11.49 -16.37 12.60
C MET A 338 -11.08 -14.89 12.50
N HIS A 339 -9.79 -14.65 12.23
CA HIS A 339 -9.27 -13.35 11.85
C HIS A 339 -8.99 -13.36 10.34
N GLN A 340 -9.80 -12.62 9.59
CA GLN A 340 -9.66 -12.46 8.14
C GLN A 340 -8.69 -11.31 7.82
N ILE A 341 -7.91 -11.35 6.74
CA ILE A 341 -7.73 -12.43 5.77
C ILE A 341 -6.30 -12.98 5.97
N PRO A 342 -6.11 -14.31 6.09
CA PRO A 342 -4.76 -14.86 6.16
C PRO A 342 -3.99 -14.59 4.87
N SER A 343 -2.67 -14.45 4.98
CA SER A 343 -1.77 -14.26 3.84
C SER A 343 -1.69 -15.46 2.89
N LEU A 344 -2.09 -16.63 3.35
CA LEU A 344 -2.13 -17.90 2.62
C LEU A 344 -3.47 -18.58 2.90
N SER A 345 -4.10 -19.17 1.89
CA SER A 345 -5.34 -19.93 2.09
C SER A 345 -5.11 -21.13 3.01
N ALA A 346 -6.08 -21.43 3.89
CA ALA A 346 -5.99 -22.53 4.85
C ALA A 346 -5.91 -23.94 4.23
N ASP A 347 -6.36 -24.09 2.98
CA ASP A 347 -6.24 -25.35 2.22
C ASP A 347 -4.88 -25.53 1.50
N THR A 348 -4.00 -24.52 1.57
CA THR A 348 -2.67 -24.60 0.96
C THR A 348 -1.71 -25.41 1.85
N PRO A 349 -0.95 -26.39 1.31
CA PRO A 349 0.07 -27.10 2.09
C PRO A 349 1.10 -26.16 2.70
N GLY A 350 1.34 -26.31 4.01
CA GLY A 350 2.23 -25.44 4.77
C GLY A 350 1.56 -24.23 5.41
N TYR A 351 0.23 -24.11 5.32
CA TYR A 351 -0.53 -23.13 6.10
C TYR A 351 -0.29 -23.29 7.60
N ASP A 352 -0.14 -22.17 8.31
CA ASP A 352 0.06 -22.09 9.75
C ASP A 352 -1.02 -21.23 10.41
N GLY A 353 -1.92 -21.89 11.14
CA GLY A 353 -3.01 -21.23 11.88
C GLY A 353 -2.55 -20.35 13.06
N ASP A 354 -1.28 -20.44 13.49
CA ASP A 354 -0.68 -19.52 14.46
C ASP A 354 -0.10 -18.26 13.79
N GLY A 355 -0.06 -18.23 12.46
CA GLY A 355 0.39 -17.11 11.66
C GLY A 355 1.63 -17.45 10.81
N GLY A 356 2.63 -18.15 11.35
CA GLY A 356 3.80 -18.60 10.58
C GLY A 356 4.41 -17.55 9.62
N LEU A 357 4.42 -16.27 10.00
CA LEU A 357 4.64 -15.13 9.11
C LEU A 357 3.64 -15.06 7.93
N TRP A 358 4.11 -15.27 6.69
CA TRP A 358 3.28 -15.19 5.48
C TRP A 358 2.63 -16.53 5.13
N LEU A 359 2.71 -17.52 6.02
CA LEU A 359 2.08 -18.85 5.89
C LEU A 359 0.65 -18.90 6.42
N GLY A 360 0.09 -17.77 6.85
CA GLY A 360 -1.25 -17.72 7.44
C GLY A 360 -1.49 -16.43 8.20
N GLY A 361 -0.44 -15.72 8.60
CA GLY A 361 -0.53 -14.48 9.36
C GLY A 361 -1.44 -13.48 8.67
N VAL A 362 -2.17 -12.73 9.48
CA VAL A 362 -3.07 -11.67 9.03
C VAL A 362 -2.33 -10.34 9.12
N TRP A 363 -2.11 -9.71 7.98
CA TRP A 363 -1.30 -8.50 7.84
C TRP A 363 -2.17 -7.32 7.40
N ALA A 364 -2.06 -6.21 8.11
CA ALA A 364 -2.73 -4.96 7.76
C ALA A 364 -2.53 -4.52 6.28
N PRO A 365 -1.33 -4.57 5.66
CA PRO A 365 -1.12 -4.12 4.29
C PRO A 365 -1.90 -4.93 3.25
N THR A 366 -1.90 -6.28 3.36
CA THR A 366 -2.62 -7.13 2.41
C THR A 366 -4.12 -7.07 2.64
N ASN A 367 -4.58 -6.96 3.89
CA ASN A 367 -5.99 -6.73 4.16
C ASN A 367 -6.47 -5.40 3.59
N TYR A 368 -5.73 -4.31 3.80
CA TYR A 368 -6.08 -3.02 3.21
C TYR A 368 -6.14 -3.09 1.68
N MET A 369 -5.18 -3.78 1.04
CA MET A 369 -5.17 -4.04 -0.40
C MET A 369 -6.45 -4.76 -0.86
N VAL A 370 -6.86 -5.84 -0.19
CA VAL A 370 -8.09 -6.58 -0.56
C VAL A 370 -9.34 -5.74 -0.32
N LEU A 371 -9.45 -5.09 0.83
CA LEU A 371 -10.59 -4.24 1.18
C LEU A 371 -10.82 -3.15 0.12
N ARG A 372 -9.73 -2.48 -0.29
CA ARG A 372 -9.78 -1.47 -1.34
C ARG A 372 -10.18 -2.08 -2.68
N GLY A 373 -9.59 -3.21 -3.04
CA GLY A 373 -9.96 -3.96 -4.25
C GLY A 373 -11.45 -4.33 -4.29
N LEU A 374 -12.00 -4.84 -3.18
CA LEU A 374 -13.43 -5.19 -3.08
C LEU A 374 -14.33 -3.97 -3.26
N SER A 375 -14.03 -2.85 -2.59
CA SER A 375 -14.79 -1.60 -2.75
C SER A 375 -14.75 -1.09 -4.20
N GLU A 376 -13.58 -1.08 -4.83
CA GLU A 376 -13.45 -0.61 -6.22
C GLU A 376 -14.19 -1.52 -7.21
N ARG A 377 -14.46 -2.78 -6.85
CA ARG A 377 -15.16 -3.77 -7.69
C ARG A 377 -16.63 -3.98 -7.29
N GLY A 378 -17.18 -3.18 -6.37
CA GLY A 378 -18.60 -3.21 -5.99
C GLY A 378 -18.99 -4.27 -4.96
N PHE A 379 -18.02 -4.84 -4.22
CA PHE A 379 -18.24 -5.83 -3.15
C PHE A 379 -18.23 -5.17 -1.77
N GLU A 380 -18.99 -4.09 -1.64
CA GLU A 380 -19.04 -3.21 -0.47
C GLU A 380 -19.41 -3.93 0.83
N ASP A 381 -20.44 -4.78 0.80
CA ASP A 381 -20.90 -5.49 2.00
C ASP A 381 -19.84 -6.49 2.50
N LEU A 382 -19.20 -7.21 1.59
CA LEU A 382 -18.11 -8.12 1.94
C LEU A 382 -16.88 -7.36 2.45
N ALA A 383 -16.53 -6.23 1.82
CA ALA A 383 -15.46 -5.36 2.30
C ALA A 383 -15.76 -4.86 3.72
N GLN A 384 -17.00 -4.45 4.00
CA GLN A 384 -17.40 -4.01 5.33
C GLN A 384 -17.29 -5.13 6.37
N GLN A 385 -17.77 -6.33 6.05
CA GLN A 385 -17.70 -7.49 6.95
C GLN A 385 -16.24 -7.85 7.28
N ILE A 386 -15.37 -7.93 6.28
CA ILE A 386 -13.96 -8.24 6.47
C ILE A 386 -13.26 -7.12 7.24
N ALA A 387 -13.58 -5.86 6.95
CA ALA A 387 -13.00 -4.71 7.66
C ALA A 387 -13.36 -4.74 9.15
N GLU A 388 -14.63 -4.98 9.49
CA GLU A 388 -15.08 -5.11 10.88
C GLU A 388 -14.39 -6.30 11.59
N ASN A 389 -14.36 -7.46 10.94
CA ASN A 389 -13.68 -8.63 11.48
C ASN A 389 -12.19 -8.35 11.75
N HIS A 390 -11.48 -7.81 10.75
CA HIS A 390 -10.07 -7.52 10.88
C HIS A 390 -9.79 -6.48 11.96
N TYR A 391 -10.59 -5.40 11.96
CA TYR A 391 -10.46 -4.29 12.89
C TYR A 391 -10.62 -4.75 14.33
N PHE A 392 -11.73 -5.41 14.67
CA PHE A 392 -12.01 -5.79 16.05
C PHE A 392 -11.07 -6.88 16.57
N ASN A 393 -10.57 -7.78 15.74
CA ASN A 393 -9.50 -8.71 16.15
C ASN A 393 -8.19 -7.98 16.52
N VAL A 394 -7.83 -6.92 15.79
CA VAL A 394 -6.66 -6.08 16.13
C VAL A 394 -6.92 -5.29 17.41
N ILE A 395 -8.13 -4.74 17.60
CA ILE A 395 -8.49 -4.02 18.84
C ILE A 395 -8.50 -4.95 20.05
N GLU A 396 -9.05 -6.17 19.93
CA GLU A 396 -9.03 -7.16 21.02
C GLU A 396 -7.59 -7.56 21.40
N SER A 397 -6.70 -7.69 20.40
CA SER A 397 -5.28 -7.93 20.63
C SER A 397 -4.63 -6.77 21.40
N PHE A 398 -4.95 -5.54 20.99
CA PHE A 398 -4.47 -4.33 21.65
C PHE A 398 -5.01 -4.22 23.09
N GLU A 399 -6.29 -4.48 23.33
CA GLU A 399 -6.88 -4.46 24.68
C GLU A 399 -6.13 -5.36 25.66
N LYS A 400 -5.83 -6.59 25.22
CA LYS A 400 -5.15 -7.59 26.04
C LYS A 400 -3.68 -7.26 26.29
N THR A 401 -2.99 -6.71 25.30
CA THR A 401 -1.53 -6.58 25.33
C THR A 401 -1.02 -5.17 25.53
N GLN A 402 -1.88 -4.17 25.34
CA GLN A 402 -1.56 -2.74 25.29
C GLN A 402 -0.47 -2.39 24.27
N ALA A 403 -0.32 -3.23 23.23
CA ALA A 403 0.70 -3.10 22.20
C ALA A 403 0.10 -3.27 20.79
N VAL A 404 0.70 -2.57 19.82
CA VAL A 404 0.36 -2.70 18.40
C VAL A 404 1.38 -3.63 17.74
N TRP A 405 0.89 -4.73 17.16
CA TRP A 405 1.72 -5.80 16.62
C TRP A 405 1.82 -5.79 15.09
N GLU A 406 2.84 -6.43 14.58
CA GLU A 406 3.15 -6.49 13.15
C GLU A 406 2.12 -7.31 12.34
N HIS A 407 1.70 -8.47 12.89
CA HIS A 407 0.68 -9.35 12.31
C HIS A 407 0.00 -10.20 13.40
N HIS A 408 -1.04 -10.95 13.02
CA HIS A 408 -1.88 -11.71 13.94
C HIS A 408 -2.12 -13.15 13.45
N ALA A 409 -2.48 -14.03 14.39
CA ALA A 409 -2.84 -15.41 14.10
C ALA A 409 -4.26 -15.47 13.47
N PRO A 410 -4.46 -16.22 12.38
CA PRO A 410 -5.75 -16.30 11.68
C PRO A 410 -6.79 -17.19 12.37
N ASP A 411 -6.39 -18.24 13.08
CA ASP A 411 -7.30 -19.32 13.51
C ASP A 411 -7.74 -19.24 14.97
N LYS A 412 -7.16 -18.31 15.74
CA LYS A 412 -7.42 -18.18 17.17
C LYS A 412 -7.18 -16.75 17.66
N PRO A 413 -7.77 -16.35 18.79
CA PRO A 413 -7.52 -15.03 19.36
C PRO A 413 -6.02 -14.79 19.50
N SER A 414 -5.56 -13.69 18.93
CA SER A 414 -4.15 -13.40 18.82
C SER A 414 -3.73 -12.35 19.84
N GLU A 415 -2.68 -12.62 20.60
CA GLU A 415 -1.94 -11.61 21.37
C GLU A 415 -0.91 -10.87 20.50
N GLY A 416 -1.04 -10.96 19.18
CA GLY A 416 -0.10 -10.41 18.22
C GLY A 416 1.12 -11.31 17.99
N ARG A 417 1.80 -11.06 16.87
CA ARG A 417 3.02 -11.76 16.43
C ARG A 417 4.00 -10.77 15.81
N GLY A 418 5.27 -11.17 15.73
CA GLY A 418 6.34 -10.33 15.20
C GLY A 418 6.72 -9.20 16.16
N ARG A 419 7.04 -8.02 15.63
CA ARG A 419 7.43 -6.86 16.46
C ARG A 419 6.24 -6.27 17.21
N ASN A 420 6.41 -5.98 18.50
CA ASN A 420 5.45 -5.19 19.29
C ASN A 420 5.76 -3.69 19.22
N ASN A 421 4.75 -2.86 19.52
CA ASN A 421 4.80 -1.41 19.31
C ASN A 421 5.36 -1.04 17.92
N PHE A 422 4.94 -1.80 16.90
CA PHE A 422 5.48 -1.70 15.55
C PHE A 422 5.10 -0.37 14.90
N VAL A 423 3.85 0.07 15.12
CA VAL A 423 3.01 0.93 14.26
C VAL A 423 3.14 0.57 12.78
N GLY A 424 4.31 0.75 12.15
CA GLY A 424 4.68 0.34 10.80
C GLY A 424 3.49 0.39 9.85
N TRP A 425 3.25 -0.65 9.06
CA TRP A 425 2.01 -0.76 8.26
C TRP A 425 0.74 -0.99 9.09
N THR A 426 0.85 -1.44 10.35
CA THR A 426 -0.31 -1.77 11.20
C THR A 426 -1.17 -0.55 11.49
N GLY A 427 -0.61 0.67 11.44
CA GLY A 427 -1.37 1.91 11.50
C GLY A 427 -2.52 2.00 10.50
N LEU A 428 -2.49 1.23 9.40
CA LEU A 428 -3.61 1.08 8.49
C LEU A 428 -4.89 0.65 9.20
N THR A 429 -4.83 -0.30 10.14
CA THR A 429 -6.05 -0.85 10.75
C THR A 429 -6.70 0.16 11.69
N PRO A 430 -6.02 0.69 12.74
CA PRO A 430 -6.67 1.60 13.68
C PRO A 430 -6.94 3.00 13.12
N ILE A 431 -6.35 3.38 11.97
CA ILE A 431 -6.50 4.73 11.40
C ILE A 431 -7.23 4.68 10.06
N ALA A 432 -6.64 4.10 9.02
CA ALA A 432 -7.22 4.14 7.68
C ALA A 432 -8.49 3.29 7.59
N VAL A 433 -8.48 2.06 8.12
CA VAL A 433 -9.67 1.18 8.11
C VAL A 433 -10.77 1.77 9.00
N LEU A 434 -10.43 2.35 10.16
CA LEU A 434 -11.36 3.12 11.00
C LEU A 434 -12.10 4.19 10.18
N PHE A 435 -11.36 5.07 9.51
CA PHE A 435 -11.98 6.15 8.75
C PHE A 435 -12.72 5.65 7.52
N GLU A 436 -12.14 4.75 6.74
CA GLU A 436 -12.65 4.39 5.41
C GLU A 436 -13.77 3.34 5.41
N TYR A 437 -13.86 2.50 6.46
CA TYR A 437 -14.81 1.38 6.52
C TYR A 437 -15.68 1.43 7.76
N LEU A 438 -15.11 1.65 8.96
CA LEU A 438 -15.93 1.71 10.17
C LEU A 438 -16.77 2.99 10.20
N PHE A 439 -16.17 4.12 9.82
CA PHE A 439 -16.84 5.41 9.73
C PHE A 439 -17.28 5.76 8.30
N GLY A 440 -16.73 5.09 7.29
CA GLY A 440 -17.17 5.18 5.90
C GLY A 440 -16.82 6.49 5.17
N LEU A 441 -15.74 7.17 5.57
CA LEU A 441 -15.31 8.47 5.04
C LEU A 441 -14.22 8.32 3.97
N ARG A 442 -14.51 8.77 2.74
CA ARG A 442 -13.52 8.84 1.64
C ARG A 442 -13.70 10.10 0.81
N TYR A 443 -12.63 10.86 0.66
CA TYR A 443 -12.62 12.05 -0.19
C TYR A 443 -12.00 11.75 -1.56
N ASP A 444 -12.56 12.33 -2.62
CA ASP A 444 -11.99 12.32 -3.97
C ASP A 444 -11.85 13.77 -4.46
N SER A 445 -10.62 14.24 -4.49
CA SER A 445 -10.21 15.59 -4.90
C SER A 445 -10.60 15.91 -6.34
N ARG A 446 -10.64 14.90 -7.22
CA ARG A 446 -11.02 15.06 -8.64
C ARG A 446 -12.50 15.42 -8.76
N LYS A 447 -13.31 14.89 -7.85
CA LYS A 447 -14.75 15.17 -7.74
C LYS A 447 -15.06 16.29 -6.75
N ARG A 448 -14.07 16.74 -5.97
CA ARG A 448 -14.21 17.64 -4.82
C ARG A 448 -15.31 17.22 -3.85
N ARG A 449 -15.43 15.91 -3.63
CA ARG A 449 -16.54 15.30 -2.91
C ARG A 449 -16.04 14.36 -1.83
N LEU A 450 -16.59 14.49 -0.62
CA LEU A 450 -16.48 13.53 0.46
C LEU A 450 -17.69 12.58 0.39
N VAL A 451 -17.45 11.28 0.21
CA VAL A 451 -18.49 10.27 0.38
C VAL A 451 -18.45 9.79 1.83
N TRP A 452 -19.60 9.82 2.50
CA TRP A 452 -19.79 9.32 3.85
C TRP A 452 -20.81 8.18 3.86
N LYS A 453 -20.32 6.94 3.78
CA LYS A 453 -21.14 5.72 3.81
C LYS A 453 -21.40 5.30 5.26
N ILE A 454 -22.58 5.60 5.78
CA ILE A 454 -22.97 5.33 7.17
C ILE A 454 -23.64 3.95 7.24
N HIS A 455 -22.84 2.92 7.50
CA HIS A 455 -23.30 1.53 7.63
C HIS A 455 -23.81 1.17 9.05
N ARG A 456 -23.39 1.94 10.05
CA ARG A 456 -23.67 1.70 11.46
C ARG A 456 -24.88 2.50 11.96
N THR A 457 -25.39 2.12 13.12
CA THR A 457 -26.49 2.80 13.82
C THR A 457 -26.01 3.61 15.02
N ASP A 458 -24.75 3.43 15.40
CA ASP A 458 -24.12 4.08 16.54
C ASP A 458 -23.92 5.58 16.28
N GLU A 459 -23.87 6.36 17.35
CA GLU A 459 -23.32 7.71 17.28
C GLU A 459 -21.82 7.60 16.97
N LEU A 460 -21.35 8.37 15.98
CA LEU A 460 -19.92 8.47 15.66
C LEU A 460 -19.58 9.78 14.96
N GLY A 461 -18.29 10.10 14.88
CA GLY A 461 -17.84 11.29 14.18
C GLY A 461 -16.33 11.40 14.07
N VAL A 462 -15.88 12.37 13.28
CA VAL A 462 -14.48 12.77 13.20
C VAL A 462 -14.41 14.28 13.24
N SER A 463 -13.67 14.83 14.20
CA SER A 463 -13.25 16.22 14.13
C SER A 463 -11.95 16.33 13.35
N ARG A 464 -11.83 17.40 12.57
CA ARG A 464 -10.66 17.78 11.78
C ARG A 464 -10.23 16.73 10.76
N TYR A 465 -11.17 16.02 10.14
CA TYR A 465 -10.86 15.13 9.01
C TYR A 465 -10.24 15.96 7.86
N PRO A 466 -9.05 15.60 7.35
CA PRO A 466 -8.38 16.37 6.31
C PRO A 466 -8.98 16.10 4.94
N PHE A 467 -9.08 17.10 4.06
CA PHE A 467 -9.47 16.93 2.66
C PHE A 467 -8.93 18.06 1.80
N GLY A 468 -8.52 17.79 0.55
CA GLY A 468 -7.88 18.81 -0.29
C GLY A 468 -6.65 19.42 0.38
N ALA A 469 -6.04 20.44 -0.24
CA ALA A 469 -4.77 21.00 0.25
C ALA A 469 -4.81 21.45 1.73
N ASP A 470 -5.84 22.20 2.13
CA ASP A 470 -5.95 22.82 3.46
C ASP A 470 -7.32 22.60 4.13
N GLY A 471 -8.14 21.72 3.55
CA GLY A 471 -9.50 21.48 4.03
C GLY A 471 -9.51 20.65 5.32
N SER A 472 -10.42 21.02 6.21
CA SER A 472 -10.70 20.33 7.46
C SER A 472 -12.20 20.34 7.70
N VAL A 473 -12.76 19.17 7.98
CA VAL A 473 -14.19 19.00 8.24
C VAL A 473 -14.42 18.25 9.55
N ASP A 474 -15.38 18.73 10.31
CA ASP A 474 -15.95 18.08 11.48
C ASP A 474 -17.25 17.40 11.05
N LEU A 475 -17.38 16.10 11.32
CA LEU A 475 -18.53 15.27 10.98
C LEU A 475 -19.04 14.56 12.23
N ARG A 476 -20.35 14.56 12.46
CA ARG A 476 -21.00 13.75 13.50
C ARG A 476 -22.34 13.22 13.00
N VAL A 477 -22.61 11.96 13.26
CA VAL A 477 -23.91 11.31 13.06
C VAL A 477 -24.45 10.88 14.41
N GLU A 478 -25.72 11.19 14.66
CA GLU A 478 -26.40 10.77 15.89
C GLU A 478 -26.79 9.29 15.82
N ALA A 479 -26.91 8.64 16.97
CA ALA A 479 -27.42 7.28 17.06
C ALA A 479 -28.84 7.18 16.47
N ARG A 480 -29.13 6.06 15.81
CA ARG A 480 -30.42 5.80 15.15
C ARG A 480 -30.88 4.37 15.39
N ALA A 481 -32.19 4.14 15.31
CA ALA A 481 -32.75 2.82 15.59
C ALA A 481 -32.48 1.77 14.50
N ASP A 482 -32.37 2.20 13.23
CA ASP A 482 -32.27 1.29 12.09
C ASP A 482 -31.38 1.84 10.96
N LYS A 483 -30.71 0.95 10.23
CA LYS A 483 -29.77 1.29 9.14
C LYS A 483 -30.45 1.99 7.95
N SER A 484 -31.74 1.76 7.73
CA SER A 484 -32.54 2.40 6.67
C SER A 484 -33.03 3.80 7.05
N THR A 485 -33.01 4.14 8.34
CA THR A 485 -33.45 5.46 8.81
C THR A 485 -32.46 6.52 8.38
N LYS A 486 -32.98 7.61 7.77
CA LYS A 486 -32.17 8.75 7.35
C LYS A 486 -31.31 9.24 8.53
N PRO A 487 -29.97 9.26 8.40
CA PRO A 487 -29.11 9.71 9.47
C PRO A 487 -29.26 11.22 9.71
N THR A 488 -29.30 11.60 10.99
CA THR A 488 -29.17 12.99 11.40
C THR A 488 -27.68 13.32 11.52
N VAL A 489 -27.19 14.20 10.65
CA VAL A 489 -25.77 14.56 10.58
C VAL A 489 -25.55 16.02 10.90
N THR A 490 -24.44 16.31 11.59
CA THR A 490 -23.89 17.66 11.77
C THR A 490 -22.54 17.72 11.07
N ILE A 491 -22.36 18.69 10.18
CA ILE A 491 -21.15 18.83 9.37
C ILE A 491 -20.73 20.30 9.38
N SER A 492 -19.47 20.57 9.75
CA SER A 492 -18.86 21.90 9.71
C SER A 492 -17.53 21.82 8.96
N SER A 493 -17.34 22.68 7.96
CA SER A 493 -16.13 22.67 7.13
C SER A 493 -15.52 24.06 7.03
N ASN A 494 -14.19 24.13 7.07
CA ASN A 494 -13.46 25.38 6.86
C ASN A 494 -13.40 25.82 5.38
N GLN A 495 -13.80 24.96 4.45
CA GLN A 495 -13.80 25.23 3.01
C GLN A 495 -15.08 24.70 2.37
N PRO A 496 -15.48 25.19 1.18
CA PRO A 496 -16.59 24.61 0.42
C PRO A 496 -16.36 23.14 0.12
N LEU A 497 -17.30 22.30 0.53
CA LEU A 497 -17.24 20.84 0.42
C LEU A 497 -18.62 20.29 0.06
N GLU A 498 -18.64 19.36 -0.89
CA GLU A 498 -19.80 18.51 -1.15
C GLU A 498 -19.65 17.20 -0.38
N VAL A 499 -20.64 16.86 0.44
CA VAL A 499 -20.70 15.61 1.20
C VAL A 499 -21.87 14.76 0.71
N GLU A 500 -21.57 13.60 0.15
CA GLU A 500 -22.57 12.60 -0.24
C GLU A 500 -22.74 11.60 0.91
N VAL A 501 -23.81 11.77 1.68
CA VAL A 501 -24.18 10.88 2.78
C VAL A 501 -24.97 9.71 2.21
N VAL A 502 -24.50 8.49 2.44
CA VAL A 502 -25.10 7.24 1.93
C VAL A 502 -25.46 6.34 3.11
N TRP A 503 -26.67 5.81 3.13
CA TRP A 503 -27.13 4.82 4.12
C TRP A 503 -28.02 3.76 3.44
N ALA A 504 -28.45 2.73 4.17
CA ALA A 504 -29.19 1.61 3.55
C ALA A 504 -30.52 2.03 2.90
N GLY A 505 -31.12 3.14 3.34
CA GLY A 505 -32.38 3.67 2.83
C GLY A 505 -32.25 4.72 1.73
N GLY A 506 -31.04 5.12 1.34
CA GLY A 506 -30.83 6.11 0.28
C GLY A 506 -29.54 6.92 0.41
N SER A 507 -29.49 8.02 -0.33
CA SER A 507 -28.36 8.96 -0.32
C SER A 507 -28.84 10.41 -0.39
N GLU A 508 -28.07 11.32 0.20
CA GLU A 508 -28.30 12.76 0.13
C GLU A 508 -26.98 13.50 -0.08
N VAL A 509 -26.99 14.51 -0.95
CA VAL A 509 -25.84 15.37 -1.18
C VAL A 509 -26.05 16.69 -0.42
N LEU A 510 -25.13 16.97 0.50
CA LEU A 510 -25.09 18.19 1.30
C LEU A 510 -23.95 19.08 0.80
N ARG A 511 -24.21 20.39 0.73
CA ARG A 511 -23.17 21.39 0.46
C ARG A 511 -22.90 22.14 1.75
N VAL A 512 -21.65 22.05 2.21
CA VAL A 512 -21.20 22.69 3.45
C VAL A 512 -20.03 23.60 3.14
N GLY A 513 -19.79 24.57 4.01
CA GLY A 513 -18.70 25.52 3.87
C GLY A 513 -18.67 26.47 5.06
N PRO A 514 -17.71 27.40 5.09
CA PRO A 514 -17.63 28.37 6.15
C PRO A 514 -18.92 29.19 6.23
N VAL A 515 -19.43 29.38 7.44
CA VAL A 515 -20.50 30.35 7.70
C VAL A 515 -19.90 31.73 7.45
N LEU A 516 -20.37 32.41 6.40
CA LEU A 516 -19.93 33.75 6.01
C LEU A 516 -20.22 34.80 7.09
#